data_AF-A0A3S1FVN1-F1
#
_entry.id   AF-A0A3S1FVN1-F1
#
_cell.length_a   1.000
_cell.length_b   1.000
_cell.length_c   1.000
_cell.angle_alpha   90.00
_cell.angle_beta   90.00
_cell.angle_gamma   90.00
#
_symmetry.space_group_name_H-M   'P 1'
#
loop_
_entity.id
_entity.type
_entity.pdbx_description
1 polymer ?
#
loop_
_entity_poly.entity_id
_entity_poly.type
_entity_poly.pdbx_seq_one_letter_code
_entity_poly.pdbx_strand_id
1 'polypeptide(L)' 'PAQVAVAIKTAIAALEGEVVPQEVKLPLAIAEDPNMKEGTDYFPKESDNFFVGNSFPTCGINFSAQEIMGQTKENQ' A
#
# COMPACT_ATOMS: atom_id res chain seq x y z
N PRO A 1 -2.53 6.20 2.84
CA PRO A 1 -1.80 6.04 1.55
C PRO A 1 -2.29 4.84 0.71
N ALA A 2 -2.51 3.66 1.29
CA ALA A 2 -2.80 2.46 0.51
C ALA A 2 -4.16 2.55 -0.20
N GLN A 3 -5.17 3.11 0.47
CA GLN A 3 -6.49 3.30 -0.12
C GLN A 3 -6.44 4.28 -1.30
N VAL A 4 -5.48 5.21 -1.30
CA VAL A 4 -5.23 6.12 -2.44
C VAL A 4 -4.68 5.33 -3.63
N ALA A 5 -3.76 4.39 -3.40
CA ALA A 5 -3.24 3.53 -4.47
C ALA A 5 -4.35 2.67 -5.12
N VAL A 6 -5.24 2.10 -4.30
CA VAL A 6 -6.42 1.37 -4.80
C VAL A 6 -7.31 2.29 -5.64
N ALA A 7 -7.62 3.50 -5.13
CA ALA A 7 -8.45 4.46 -5.85
C ALA A 7 -7.85 4.89 -7.20
N ILE A 8 -6.54 5.17 -7.24
CA ILE A 8 -5.84 5.53 -8.48
C ILE A 8 -5.88 4.36 -9.48
N LYS A 9 -5.61 3.13 -9.03
CA LYS A 9 -5.68 1.94 -9.89
C LYS A 9 -7.09 1.74 -10.46
N THR A 10 -8.14 1.92 -9.65
CA THR A 10 -9.53 1.86 -10.11
C THR A 10 -9.83 2.97 -11.12
N ALA A 11 -9.34 4.19 -10.90
CA ALA A 11 -9.53 5.29 -11.84
C ALA A 11 -8.85 5.04 -13.18
N ILE A 12 -7.63 4.51 -13.19
CA ILE A 12 -6.91 4.13 -14.41
C ILE A 12 -7.67 3.05 -15.18
N ALA A 13 -8.07 1.97 -14.51
CA ALA A 13 -8.86 0.89 -15.13
C ALA A 13 -10.17 1.41 -15.76
N ALA A 14 -10.86 2.33 -15.08
CA ALA A 14 -12.07 2.97 -15.62
C ALA A 14 -11.77 3.83 -16.87
N LEU A 15 -10.66 4.57 -16.88
CA LEU A 15 -10.22 5.36 -18.04
C LEU A 15 -9.83 4.48 -19.23
N GLU A 16 -9.29 3.29 -18.97
CA GLU A 16 -8.94 2.28 -19.97
C GLU A 16 -10.18 1.51 -20.50
N GLY A 17 -11.36 1.78 -19.96
CA GLY A 17 -12.63 1.16 -20.36
C GLY A 17 -12.86 -0.22 -19.74
N GLU A 18 -12.10 -0.58 -18.71
CA GLU A 18 -12.30 -1.82 -17.97
C GLU A 18 -13.55 -1.75 -17.07
N VAL A 19 -14.16 -2.90 -16.82
CA VAL A 19 -15.26 -3.00 -15.86
C VAL A 19 -14.71 -2.89 -14.45
N VAL A 20 -15.14 -1.87 -13.72
CA VAL A 20 -14.74 -1.64 -12.33
C VAL A 20 -15.86 -2.00 -11.34
N PRO A 21 -15.52 -2.41 -10.10
CA PRO A 21 -16.51 -2.63 -9.04
C PRO A 21 -17.26 -1.34 -8.69
N GLN A 22 -18.55 -1.45 -8.38
CA GLN A 22 -19.35 -0.33 -7.88
C GLN A 22 -18.93 0.11 -6.46
N GLU A 23 -18.39 -0.81 -5.67
CA GLU A 23 -17.89 -0.56 -4.31
C GLU A 23 -16.62 -1.39 -4.06
N VAL A 24 -15.65 -0.81 -3.33
CA VAL A 24 -14.42 -1.49 -2.90
C VAL A 24 -14.35 -1.45 -1.38
N LYS A 25 -14.35 -2.62 -0.74
CA LYS A 25 -14.18 -2.77 0.72
C LYS A 25 -12.79 -3.28 1.02
N LEU A 26 -11.98 -2.47 1.68
CA LEU A 26 -10.63 -2.83 2.07
C LEU A 26 -10.62 -3.29 3.54
N PRO A 27 -9.95 -4.40 3.87
CA PRO A 27 -9.85 -4.84 5.25
C PRO A 27 -9.07 -3.82 6.09
N LEU A 28 -9.47 -3.66 7.35
CA LEU A 28 -8.70 -2.90 8.31
C LEU A 28 -7.48 -3.72 8.73
N ALA A 29 -6.31 -3.09 8.72
CA ALA A 29 -5.12 -3.66 9.31
C ALA A 29 -5.21 -3.45 10.83
N ILE A 30 -5.45 -4.54 11.57
CA ILE A 30 -5.53 -4.54 13.03
C ILE A 30 -4.37 -5.38 13.55
N ALA A 31 -3.49 -4.75 14.32
CA ALA A 31 -2.44 -5.38 15.08
C ALA A 31 -2.43 -4.74 16.47
N GLU A 32 -2.36 -5.56 17.50
CA GLU A 32 -2.42 -5.13 18.90
C GLU A 32 -1.20 -5.66 19.65
N ASP A 33 -0.72 -4.92 20.64
CA ASP A 33 0.28 -5.41 21.57
C ASP A 33 -0.25 -6.64 22.34
N PRO A 34 0.55 -7.70 22.53
CA PRO A 34 1.98 -7.85 22.21
C PRO A 34 2.26 -8.48 20.84
N ASN A 35 1.26 -8.61 19.97
CA ASN A 35 1.34 -9.37 18.72
C ASN A 35 1.90 -8.56 17.54
N MET A 36 2.21 -7.28 17.74
CA MET A 36 2.84 -6.44 16.73
C MET A 36 4.25 -6.96 16.39
N LYS A 37 4.61 -6.92 15.11
CA LYS A 37 5.87 -7.46 14.58
C LYS A 37 6.74 -6.34 13.99
N GLU A 38 8.02 -6.36 14.36
CA GLU A 38 9.04 -5.50 13.75
C GLU A 38 9.09 -5.78 12.24
N GLY A 39 9.14 -4.72 11.43
CA GLY A 39 9.19 -4.82 9.98
C GLY A 39 7.85 -5.12 9.32
N THR A 40 6.74 -5.13 10.07
CA THR A 40 5.38 -5.28 9.53
C THR A 40 4.43 -4.25 10.13
N ASP A 41 4.33 -4.22 11.45
CA ASP A 41 3.39 -3.34 12.16
C ASP A 41 4.10 -2.08 12.69
N TYR A 42 5.41 -2.18 12.95
CA TYR A 42 6.27 -1.06 13.34
C TYR A 42 7.68 -1.24 12.77
N PHE A 43 8.39 -0.13 12.55
CA PHE A 43 9.64 -0.12 11.78
C PHE A 43 10.68 0.76 12.48
N PRO A 44 11.38 0.24 13.50
CA PRO A 44 12.23 1.04 14.40
C PRO A 44 13.54 1.50 13.75
N LYS A 45 13.89 0.94 12.60
CA LYS A 45 15.11 1.26 11.84
C LYS A 45 14.88 2.31 10.75
N GLU A 46 13.62 2.65 10.49
CA GLU A 46 13.24 3.61 9.44
C GLU A 46 13.05 5.00 10.03
N SER A 47 13.17 6.04 9.20
CA SER A 47 12.98 7.43 9.65
C SER A 47 11.54 7.72 10.06
N ASP A 48 11.32 8.77 10.86
CA ASP A 48 9.98 9.22 11.25
C ASP A 48 9.07 9.61 10.06
N ASN A 49 9.64 9.85 8.87
CA ASN A 49 8.89 10.11 7.64
C ASN A 49 8.47 8.84 6.89
N PHE A 50 8.67 7.66 7.49
CA PHE A 50 8.36 6.38 6.87
C PHE A 50 6.86 6.05 6.96
N PHE A 51 6.23 5.83 5.80
CA PHE A 51 4.80 5.53 5.70
C PHE A 51 4.56 4.15 5.07
N VAL A 52 3.96 3.23 5.84
CA VAL A 52 3.87 1.79 5.49
C VAL A 52 2.55 1.36 4.84
N GLY A 53 1.63 2.28 4.64
CA GLY A 53 0.37 1.95 4.00
C GLY A 53 0.50 1.94 2.49
N ASN A 54 1.18 0.98 1.86
CA ASN A 54 1.20 0.87 0.38
C ASN A 54 0.91 -0.55 -0.15
N SER A 55 0.65 -1.53 0.71
CA SER A 55 0.41 -2.92 0.31
C SER A 55 -1.01 -3.39 0.64
N PHE A 56 -1.72 -3.87 -0.38
CA PHE A 56 -2.96 -4.62 -0.30
C PHE A 56 -2.87 -5.83 -1.24
N PRO A 57 -2.41 -6.99 -0.75
CA PRO A 57 -2.22 -8.17 -1.59
C PRO A 57 -3.48 -8.66 -2.28
N THR A 58 -4.63 -8.51 -1.61
CA THR A 58 -5.95 -8.84 -2.17
C THR A 58 -6.33 -7.99 -3.38
N CYS A 59 -5.73 -6.80 -3.54
CA CYS A 59 -5.94 -5.90 -4.67
C CYS A 59 -4.78 -5.97 -5.68
N GLY A 60 -3.84 -6.92 -5.50
CA GLY A 60 -2.61 -7.04 -6.28
C GLY A 60 -1.70 -5.83 -6.14
N ILE A 61 -1.70 -5.18 -4.98
CA ILE A 61 -0.80 -4.07 -4.65
C ILE A 61 0.17 -4.61 -3.61
N ASN A 62 1.42 -4.88 -3.99
CA ASN A 62 2.37 -5.64 -3.15
C ASN A 62 3.70 -4.91 -2.92
N PHE A 63 3.71 -3.59 -3.02
CA PHE A 63 4.94 -2.82 -2.85
C PHE A 63 5.20 -2.57 -1.37
N SER A 64 6.38 -2.95 -0.89
CA SER A 64 6.86 -2.50 0.41
C SER A 64 7.22 -1.01 0.35
N ALA A 65 7.07 -0.32 1.47
CA ALA A 65 7.47 1.08 1.55
C ALA A 65 8.99 1.24 1.35
N GLN A 66 9.79 0.25 1.75
CA GLN A 66 11.24 0.22 1.48
C GLN A 66 11.55 0.15 -0.01
N GLU A 67 10.83 -0.67 -0.78
CA GLU A 67 11.01 -0.73 -2.24
C GLU A 67 10.68 0.59 -2.92
N ILE A 68 9.67 1.32 -2.42
CA ILE A 68 9.29 2.64 -2.96
C ILE A 68 10.33 3.70 -2.61
N MET A 69 10.79 3.75 -1.35
CA MET A 69 11.81 4.71 -0.93
C MET A 69 13.20 4.42 -1.51
N GLY A 70 13.46 3.16 -1.87
CA GLY A 70 14.70 2.75 -2.54
C GLY A 70 14.75 3.07 -4.03
N GLN A 71 13.67 3.56 -4.64
CA GLN A 71 13.66 3.98 -6.04
C GLN A 71 14.57 5.20 -6.24
N THR A 72 15.44 5.13 -7.24
CA THR A 72 16.24 6.25 -7.72
C THR A 72 15.64 6.83 -8.99
N LYS A 73 16.18 7.96 -9.46
CA LYS A 73 15.71 8.61 -10.69
C LYS A 73 15.85 7.70 -11.91
N GLU A 74 16.79 6.76 -11.89
CA GLU A 74 17.01 5.78 -12.96
C GLU A 74 15.94 4.67 -13.01
N ASN A 75 15.04 4.60 -12.03
CA ASN A 75 13.96 3.61 -12.01
C ASN A 75 12.64 4.10 -12.66
N GLN A 76 12.60 5.34 -13.17
CA GLN A 76 11.48 5.89 -13.97
C GLN A 76 11.70 5.68 -15.46
#